data_AF-A0A167ISX8-F1
#
_entry.id   AF-A0A167ISX8-F1
#
_cell.length_a   1.000
_cell.length_b   1.000
_cell.length_c   1.000
_cell.angle_alpha   90.00
_cell.angle_beta   90.00
_cell.angle_gamma   90.00
#
_symmetry.space_group_name_H-M   'P 1'
#
loop_
_entity.id
_entity.type
_entity.pdbx_description
1 polymer ?
#
loop_
_entity_poly.entity_id
_entity_poly.type
_entity_poly.pdbx_seq_one_letter_code
_entity_poly.pdbx_strand_id
1 'polypeptide(L)'
;MHLRLLGTIWGLVAFALADAGQHPLSAGSWSGRRWDDPPDPDATGHLLFDTAVNLLKHWSNAYHRNGHNVVSVAIPPGTLLYHGRAKLFYHSQGGIYDPTEPPTGPEWLTPDEDHALYFSAWEGHLYTYTATRELRLLYFDGTSAAVLPTGTQDTQDVIIYGNVTEFHWSPFIRITQLCDWAQKYRLDGFVRMEFDFEIMYCNFTDGLKLISDVDVVPAVFDPPEGWVGSLRPKNLVAYETIVAGNWHNWEPLAGMHVDYSKLISFYDPKYRSLVELRRKASSRSEHRLQNISASDVHTLFDDLDDILTRAPTDRGSRFDWRGLMRHIVEQFADRLQYLQHLVHAQDDRRPGEDGEPHDIASLIFNIRQQVLTMLAPYISRRSFATLPGGALNDTWYEQTIARCTSAHTAHLNTTQFTPQEHVLKSAVEETLHEICRTLVLIWRTAYTSESIISFDQQLGLVEGWKSEMDRLINWLDWAVWQQCSPACSEDHMCSVPQWPFDGILNGTERSTPRCISKLHWKPNNWRPSATAGDGMYSLGGQHQI
;
A
#
# COMPACT_ATOMS: atom_id res chain seq x y z
N MET A 1 -19.40 45.32 65.38
CA MET A 1 -19.18 46.71 64.91
C MET A 1 -17.80 46.75 64.26
N HIS A 2 -17.74 46.92 62.93
CA HIS A 2 -16.61 47.38 62.07
C HIS A 2 -15.19 46.78 62.26
N LEU A 3 -14.34 46.52 61.26
CA LEU A 3 -14.36 46.52 59.80
C LEU A 3 -13.06 45.78 59.36
N ARG A 4 -13.07 45.27 58.13
CA ARG A 4 -12.01 44.62 57.32
C ARG A 4 -10.57 45.18 57.49
N LEU A 5 -9.56 44.33 57.29
CA LEU A 5 -8.58 44.51 56.19
C LEU A 5 -7.68 43.27 55.97
N LEU A 6 -7.38 43.06 54.69
CA LEU A 6 -6.57 41.99 54.10
C LEU A 6 -5.10 42.05 54.52
N GLY A 7 -4.48 40.88 54.70
CA GLY A 7 -3.04 40.70 54.86
C GLY A 7 -2.57 39.46 54.12
N THR A 8 -2.12 39.67 52.88
CA THR A 8 -1.37 38.72 52.04
C THR A 8 -0.05 38.33 52.71
N ILE A 9 0.15 37.03 52.97
CA ILE A 9 1.44 36.46 53.33
C ILE A 9 2.02 35.79 52.07
N TRP A 10 3.15 36.32 51.61
CA TRP A 10 3.98 35.73 50.57
C TRP A 10 4.66 34.46 51.10
N GLY A 11 4.33 33.31 50.51
CA GLY A 11 5.11 32.08 50.62
C GLY A 11 5.98 31.93 49.39
N LEU A 12 7.30 32.04 49.56
CA LEU A 12 8.31 31.71 48.55
C LEU A 12 8.27 30.21 48.26
N VAL A 13 7.77 29.82 47.08
CA VAL A 13 8.04 28.51 46.49
C VAL A 13 9.22 28.69 45.54
N ALA A 14 10.38 28.17 45.93
CA ALA A 14 11.54 28.05 45.05
C ALA A 14 11.22 26.96 44.01
N PHE A 15 10.88 27.39 42.79
CA PHE A 15 10.90 26.49 41.64
C PHE A 15 12.36 26.21 41.28
N ALA A 16 12.82 25.00 41.58
CA ALA A 16 14.00 24.46 40.93
C ALA A 16 13.68 24.30 39.44
N LEU A 17 14.19 25.23 38.62
CA LEU A 17 14.25 25.06 37.18
C LEU A 17 15.24 23.92 36.90
N ALA A 18 14.71 22.71 36.72
CA ALA A 18 15.45 21.66 36.04
C ALA A 18 15.67 22.14 34.60
N ASP A 19 16.91 22.49 34.29
CA ASP A 19 17.36 22.82 32.96
C ASP A 19 17.22 21.55 32.11
N ALA A 20 16.09 21.43 31.41
CA ALA A 20 15.88 20.39 30.41
C ALA A 20 16.77 20.71 29.20
N GLY A 21 18.06 20.42 29.34
CA GLY A 21 19.00 20.41 28.23
C GLY A 21 18.49 19.45 27.16
N GLN A 22 18.11 19.97 26.01
CA GLN A 22 17.87 19.15 24.83
C GLN A 22 19.19 18.44 24.50
N HIS A 23 19.24 17.13 24.72
CA HIS A 23 20.37 16.31 24.28
C HIS A 23 20.49 16.42 22.75
N PRO A 24 21.71 16.54 22.20
CA PRO A 24 21.90 16.50 20.76
C PRO A 24 21.42 15.13 20.25
N LEU A 25 20.47 15.16 19.32
CA LEU A 25 20.02 13.96 18.61
C LEU A 25 21.23 13.35 17.88
N SER A 26 21.46 12.06 18.11
CA SER A 26 22.46 11.29 17.37
C SER A 26 22.15 11.37 15.88
N ALA A 27 23.12 11.85 15.10
CA ALA A 27 23.07 11.86 13.65
C ALA A 27 23.12 10.41 13.14
N GLY A 28 21.97 9.77 12.96
CA GLY A 28 21.87 8.52 12.20
C GLY A 28 22.02 8.81 10.70
N SER A 29 22.65 7.88 9.96
CA SER A 29 22.69 7.68 8.48
C SER A 29 23.04 8.85 7.52
N TRP A 30 22.88 10.10 7.93
CA TRP A 30 22.99 11.29 7.08
C TRP A 30 24.32 12.04 7.27
N SER A 31 25.25 11.49 8.05
CA SER A 31 26.54 12.12 8.34
C SER A 31 27.37 12.26 7.07
N GLY A 32 27.58 13.50 6.62
CA GLY A 32 28.44 13.83 5.48
C GLY A 32 27.73 14.16 4.17
N ARG A 33 26.39 14.06 4.10
CA ARG A 33 25.60 14.63 2.99
C ARG A 33 25.26 16.08 3.27
N ARG A 34 25.23 16.92 2.24
CA ARG A 34 24.72 18.30 2.35
C ARG A 34 23.21 18.24 2.50
N TRP A 35 22.64 19.18 3.25
CA TRP A 35 21.20 19.18 3.54
C TRP A 35 20.31 19.25 2.29
N ASP A 36 20.81 19.84 1.19
CA ASP A 36 20.09 19.98 -0.08
C ASP A 36 20.47 18.92 -1.13
N ASP A 37 21.27 17.92 -0.77
CA ASP A 37 21.53 16.78 -1.66
C ASP A 37 20.21 16.03 -1.95
N PRO A 38 19.93 15.62 -3.20
CA PRO A 38 18.77 14.78 -3.48
C PRO A 38 18.91 13.39 -2.82
N PRO A 39 17.81 12.61 -2.73
CA PRO A 39 17.89 11.21 -2.34
C PRO A 39 18.91 10.46 -3.17
N ASP A 40 19.48 9.40 -2.58
CA ASP A 40 20.27 8.46 -3.35
C ASP A 40 19.42 7.87 -4.49
N PRO A 41 19.94 7.71 -5.72
CA PRO A 41 19.19 7.02 -6.77
C PRO A 41 18.74 5.60 -6.39
N ASP A 42 19.45 4.97 -5.45
CA ASP A 42 19.14 3.63 -4.95
C ASP A 42 18.31 3.67 -3.65
N ALA A 43 17.82 4.84 -3.23
CA ALA A 43 16.96 5.01 -2.06
C ALA A 43 15.60 4.35 -2.28
N THR A 44 15.21 3.46 -1.36
CA THR A 44 13.98 2.65 -1.45
C THR A 44 13.06 2.81 -0.26
N GLY A 45 13.39 3.68 0.70
CA GLY A 45 12.62 3.95 1.91
C GLY A 45 11.19 4.41 1.62
N HIS A 46 10.97 5.20 0.57
CA HIS A 46 9.62 5.58 0.13
C HIS A 46 8.80 4.41 -0.39
N LEU A 47 9.43 3.46 -1.11
CA LEU A 47 8.78 2.25 -1.61
C LEU A 47 8.44 1.30 -0.45
N LEU A 48 9.36 1.13 0.49
CA LEU A 48 9.16 0.37 1.73
C LEU A 48 8.02 0.97 2.56
N PHE A 49 8.05 2.29 2.78
CA PHE A 49 7.01 3.01 3.52
C PHE A 49 5.64 2.86 2.85
N ASP A 50 5.56 3.13 1.55
CA ASP A 50 4.29 3.12 0.81
C ASP A 50 3.70 1.70 0.72
N THR A 51 4.51 0.68 0.45
CA THR A 51 3.99 -0.69 0.43
C THR A 51 3.58 -1.17 1.83
N ALA A 52 4.33 -0.84 2.87
CA ALA A 52 4.03 -1.25 4.25
C ALA A 52 2.75 -0.60 4.81
N VAL A 53 2.49 0.68 4.51
CA VAL A 53 1.24 1.36 4.95
C VAL A 53 0.00 0.85 4.21
N ASN A 54 0.19 0.17 3.08
CA ASN A 54 -0.86 -0.30 2.18
C ASN A 54 -1.05 -1.83 2.17
N LEU A 55 -0.41 -2.56 3.09
CA LEU A 55 -0.68 -3.99 3.27
C LEU A 55 -2.17 -4.23 3.55
N LEU A 56 -2.74 -5.21 2.84
CA LEU A 56 -4.16 -5.59 2.86
C LEU A 56 -5.15 -4.49 2.41
N LYS A 57 -4.71 -3.43 1.70
CA LYS A 57 -5.61 -2.46 1.04
C LYS A 57 -5.75 -2.73 -0.45
N HIS A 58 -6.96 -2.86 -0.96
CA HIS A 58 -7.19 -3.21 -2.35
C HIS A 58 -6.66 -2.16 -3.35
N TRP A 59 -7.02 -0.88 -3.20
CA TRP A 59 -6.72 0.19 -4.18
C TRP A 59 -5.23 0.32 -4.51
N SER A 60 -4.40 0.34 -3.46
CA SER A 60 -2.97 0.56 -3.60
C SER A 60 -2.26 -0.65 -4.22
N ASN A 61 -2.70 -1.87 -3.86
CA ASN A 61 -2.18 -3.11 -4.44
C ASN A 61 -2.64 -3.28 -5.91
N ALA A 62 -3.83 -2.79 -6.29
CA ALA A 62 -4.30 -2.77 -7.66
C ALA A 62 -3.55 -1.74 -8.53
N TYR A 63 -3.20 -0.58 -7.96
CA TYR A 63 -2.39 0.43 -8.63
C TYR A 63 -0.94 -0.06 -8.83
N HIS A 64 -0.31 -0.52 -7.74
CA HIS A 64 1.04 -1.09 -7.70
C HIS A 64 1.01 -2.63 -7.73
N ARG A 65 0.62 -3.19 -8.88
CA ARG A 65 0.31 -4.62 -9.07
C ARG A 65 1.42 -5.59 -8.67
N ASN A 66 2.68 -5.24 -8.90
CA ASN A 66 3.81 -6.11 -8.60
C ASN A 66 4.18 -5.98 -7.12
N GLY A 67 3.76 -6.96 -6.33
CA GLY A 67 4.10 -7.07 -4.92
C GLY A 67 5.58 -7.34 -4.66
N HIS A 68 6.14 -6.66 -3.67
CA HIS A 68 7.55 -6.79 -3.26
C HIS A 68 7.68 -7.11 -1.76
N ASN A 69 6.60 -7.49 -1.09
CA ASN A 69 6.60 -7.85 0.32
C ASN A 69 6.10 -9.27 0.57
N VAL A 70 6.69 -9.87 1.59
CA VAL A 70 6.21 -11.08 2.25
C VAL A 70 6.04 -10.75 3.73
N VAL A 71 4.85 -10.94 4.29
CA VAL A 71 4.59 -10.60 5.68
C VAL A 71 3.74 -11.66 6.38
N SER A 72 4.00 -11.90 7.66
CA SER A 72 3.17 -12.80 8.45
C SER A 72 1.81 -12.17 8.74
N VAL A 73 0.76 -12.95 8.53
CA VAL A 73 -0.63 -12.59 8.83
C VAL A 73 -1.26 -13.65 9.72
N ALA A 74 -2.03 -13.21 10.70
CA ALA A 74 -2.84 -14.07 11.55
C ALA A 74 -4.33 -13.81 11.34
N ILE A 75 -5.12 -14.89 11.26
CA ILE A 75 -6.58 -14.82 11.28
C ILE A 75 -7.06 -15.33 12.64
N PRO A 76 -7.80 -14.53 13.44
CA PRO A 76 -8.25 -14.95 14.76
C PRO A 76 -9.40 -15.98 14.66
N PRO A 77 -9.59 -16.80 15.70
CA PRO A 77 -10.74 -17.71 15.77
C PRO A 77 -12.06 -16.93 15.74
N GLY A 78 -13.10 -17.55 15.15
CA GLY A 78 -14.40 -16.94 14.95
C GLY A 78 -14.54 -16.11 13.68
N THR A 79 -13.45 -15.92 12.91
CA THR A 79 -13.50 -15.27 11.60
C THR A 79 -14.23 -16.17 10.60
N LEU A 80 -15.18 -15.61 9.86
CA LEU A 80 -15.88 -16.30 8.78
C LEU A 80 -15.06 -16.24 7.49
N LEU A 81 -15.01 -17.36 6.79
CA LEU A 81 -14.34 -17.52 5.50
C LEU A 81 -15.24 -18.31 4.56
N TYR A 82 -15.22 -17.97 3.29
CA TYR A 82 -16.14 -18.50 2.28
C TYR A 82 -15.37 -19.24 1.20
N HIS A 83 -15.96 -20.32 0.68
CA HIS A 83 -15.42 -21.09 -0.44
C HIS A 83 -16.56 -21.38 -1.42
N GLY A 84 -16.33 -21.03 -2.69
CA GLY A 84 -17.27 -21.30 -3.77
C GLY A 84 -16.80 -22.45 -4.62
N ARG A 85 -17.66 -23.45 -4.83
CA ARG A 85 -17.35 -24.62 -5.66
C ARG A 85 -18.44 -24.84 -6.68
N ALA A 86 -18.13 -24.85 -7.97
CA ALA A 86 -19.09 -25.22 -9.01
C ALA A 86 -18.66 -26.46 -9.78
N LYS A 87 -19.64 -27.15 -10.35
CA LYS A 87 -19.48 -28.40 -11.12
C LYS A 87 -18.51 -28.29 -12.30
N LEU A 88 -18.36 -27.08 -12.85
CA LEU A 88 -17.58 -26.83 -14.06
C LEU A 88 -16.15 -26.29 -13.79
N PHE A 89 -15.76 -26.08 -12.54
CA PHE A 89 -14.40 -25.64 -12.22
C PHE A 89 -13.48 -26.83 -11.90
N TYR A 90 -12.28 -26.82 -12.51
CA TYR A 90 -11.24 -27.83 -12.30
C TYR A 90 -10.60 -27.67 -10.91
N HIS A 91 -10.16 -28.77 -10.30
CA HIS A 91 -9.54 -28.82 -8.98
C HIS A 91 -7.99 -28.87 -9.04
N SER A 92 -7.32 -28.45 -7.96
CA SER A 92 -5.85 -28.37 -7.83
C SER A 92 -5.12 -29.69 -8.05
N GLN A 93 -5.78 -30.80 -7.76
CA GLN A 93 -5.24 -32.16 -7.83
C GLN A 93 -5.67 -32.93 -9.08
N GLY A 94 -6.41 -32.30 -9.99
CA GLY A 94 -6.95 -32.91 -11.22
C GLY A 94 -8.20 -33.77 -11.00
N GLY A 95 -9.24 -33.54 -11.81
CA GLY A 95 -10.49 -34.33 -11.80
C GLY A 95 -11.77 -33.47 -11.82
N ILE A 96 -12.88 -34.06 -12.24
CA ILE A 96 -14.25 -33.54 -12.08
C ILE A 96 -14.73 -34.07 -10.73
N TYR A 97 -14.91 -33.22 -9.73
CA TYR A 97 -15.43 -33.63 -8.43
C TYR A 97 -16.85 -33.11 -8.22
N ASP A 98 -17.59 -33.76 -7.33
CA ASP A 98 -18.94 -33.38 -6.93
C ASP A 98 -18.89 -32.03 -6.19
N PRO A 99 -19.57 -30.97 -6.67
CA PRO A 99 -19.62 -29.70 -5.95
C PRO A 99 -20.28 -29.83 -4.57
N THR A 100 -20.98 -30.92 -4.26
CA THR A 100 -21.62 -31.17 -2.95
C THR A 100 -20.65 -31.69 -1.88
N GLU A 101 -19.40 -32.00 -2.24
CA GLU A 101 -18.40 -32.46 -1.26
C GLU A 101 -17.50 -31.29 -0.83
N PRO A 102 -17.43 -30.97 0.47
CA PRO A 102 -16.49 -29.97 0.98
C PRO A 102 -15.03 -30.36 0.69
N PRO A 103 -14.13 -29.41 0.36
CA PRO A 103 -12.71 -29.70 0.18
C PRO A 103 -12.06 -30.21 1.46
N THR A 104 -11.06 -31.09 1.29
CA THR A 104 -10.22 -31.59 2.39
C THR A 104 -8.76 -31.18 2.27
N GLY A 105 -8.29 -30.86 1.06
CA GLY A 105 -6.90 -30.51 0.75
C GLY A 105 -6.72 -29.03 0.39
N PRO A 106 -5.62 -28.68 -0.31
CA PRO A 106 -5.33 -27.32 -0.70
C PRO A 106 -6.37 -26.72 -1.65
N GLU A 107 -7.02 -25.64 -1.21
CA GLU A 107 -8.08 -24.89 -1.91
C GLU A 107 -8.11 -23.42 -1.44
N TRP A 108 -8.84 -22.58 -2.14
CA TRP A 108 -9.13 -21.18 -1.88
C TRP A 108 -10.25 -20.97 -0.84
N LEU A 109 -10.00 -19.99 0.02
CA LEU A 109 -11.00 -19.30 0.82
C LEU A 109 -10.96 -17.81 0.47
N THR A 110 -12.02 -17.10 0.79
CA THR A 110 -12.06 -15.63 0.73
C THR A 110 -12.75 -15.08 1.97
N PRO A 111 -12.35 -13.89 2.47
CA PRO A 111 -13.08 -13.16 3.51
C PRO A 111 -14.47 -12.69 3.06
N ASP A 112 -14.72 -12.56 1.76
CA ASP A 112 -15.92 -11.92 1.21
C ASP A 112 -16.82 -12.92 0.48
N GLU A 113 -18.10 -12.92 0.83
CA GLU A 113 -19.07 -13.88 0.31
C GLU A 113 -19.34 -13.70 -1.19
N ASP A 114 -19.33 -12.48 -1.71
CA ASP A 114 -19.58 -12.20 -3.13
C ASP A 114 -18.47 -12.73 -4.03
N HIS A 115 -17.23 -12.75 -3.53
CA HIS A 115 -16.10 -13.37 -4.20
C HIS A 115 -16.32 -14.89 -4.30
N ALA A 116 -16.61 -15.58 -3.20
CA ALA A 116 -16.89 -17.01 -3.22
C ALA A 116 -18.15 -17.33 -4.05
N LEU A 117 -19.14 -16.45 -4.02
CA LEU A 117 -20.38 -16.61 -4.78
C LEU A 117 -20.14 -16.62 -6.28
N TYR A 118 -19.18 -15.84 -6.80
CA TYR A 118 -18.82 -15.89 -8.21
C TYR A 118 -18.36 -17.29 -8.65
N PHE A 119 -17.57 -17.97 -7.82
CA PHE A 119 -17.06 -19.32 -8.12
C PHE A 119 -18.09 -20.44 -7.89
N SER A 120 -19.21 -20.16 -7.22
CA SER A 120 -20.32 -21.10 -7.01
C SER A 120 -21.55 -20.81 -7.87
N ALA A 121 -21.68 -19.61 -8.45
CA ALA A 121 -22.82 -19.17 -9.27
C ALA A 121 -22.98 -19.92 -10.62
N TRP A 122 -22.15 -20.92 -10.90
CA TRP A 122 -22.13 -21.72 -12.12
C TRP A 122 -22.62 -23.15 -11.88
N GLU A 123 -23.74 -23.31 -11.15
CA GLU A 123 -24.27 -24.61 -10.66
C GLU A 123 -23.32 -25.21 -9.61
N GLY A 124 -23.41 -24.69 -8.38
CA GLY A 124 -22.43 -24.94 -7.34
C GLY A 124 -22.90 -24.61 -5.92
N HIS A 125 -21.99 -24.85 -4.98
CA HIS A 125 -22.20 -24.68 -3.55
C HIS A 125 -21.34 -23.53 -2.99
N LEU A 126 -21.95 -22.73 -2.12
CA LEU A 126 -21.26 -21.78 -1.27
C LEU A 126 -21.10 -22.40 0.12
N TYR A 127 -19.85 -22.66 0.49
CA TYR A 127 -19.48 -23.14 1.81
C TYR A 127 -19.03 -21.99 2.69
N THR A 128 -19.54 -21.94 3.92
CA THR A 128 -19.08 -21.01 4.94
C THR A 128 -18.36 -21.78 6.04
N TYR A 129 -17.17 -21.33 6.37
CA TYR A 129 -16.33 -21.85 7.44
C TYR A 129 -16.13 -20.80 8.52
N THR A 130 -15.86 -21.26 9.74
CA THR A 130 -15.31 -20.42 10.81
C THR A 130 -13.92 -20.93 11.19
N ALA A 131 -12.97 -20.02 11.40
CA ALA A 131 -11.70 -20.34 12.02
C ALA A 131 -11.94 -20.82 13.47
N THR A 132 -11.36 -21.96 13.85
CA THR A 132 -11.52 -22.57 15.19
C THR A 132 -10.34 -22.28 16.12
N ARG A 133 -9.22 -21.85 15.55
CA ARG A 133 -8.00 -21.37 16.21
C ARG A 133 -7.42 -20.20 15.40
N GLU A 134 -6.37 -19.58 15.92
CA GLU A 134 -5.57 -18.66 15.11
C GLU A 134 -4.97 -19.41 13.91
N LEU A 135 -5.17 -18.88 12.70
CA LEU A 135 -4.57 -19.39 11.47
C LEU A 135 -3.33 -18.56 11.14
N ARG A 136 -2.21 -19.22 10.84
CA ARG A 136 -0.90 -18.61 10.57
C ARG A 136 -0.62 -18.62 9.07
N LEU A 137 -0.55 -17.44 8.47
CA LEU A 137 -0.43 -17.28 7.02
C LEU A 137 0.76 -16.37 6.67
N LEU A 138 1.19 -16.41 5.40
CA LEU A 138 1.99 -15.36 4.79
C LEU A 138 1.13 -14.58 3.78
N TYR A 139 1.27 -13.27 3.73
CA TYR A 139 0.65 -12.41 2.72
C TYR A 139 1.68 -11.98 1.68
N PHE A 140 1.31 -12.12 0.41
CA PHE A 140 2.02 -11.56 -0.73
C PHE A 140 1.26 -10.32 -1.21
N ASP A 141 1.88 -9.15 -1.13
CA ASP A 141 1.24 -7.90 -1.55
C ASP A 141 1.15 -7.76 -3.08
N GLY A 142 0.70 -6.59 -3.56
CA GLY A 142 0.30 -6.38 -4.94
C GLY A 142 -0.94 -7.20 -5.32
N THR A 143 -1.22 -7.30 -6.62
CA THR A 143 -2.22 -8.21 -7.16
C THR A 143 -1.62 -9.60 -7.35
N SER A 144 -1.08 -10.20 -6.29
CA SER A 144 -0.29 -11.44 -6.35
C SER A 144 -1.07 -12.70 -6.75
N ALA A 145 -2.40 -12.65 -6.77
CA ALA A 145 -3.23 -13.70 -7.35
C ALA A 145 -3.47 -13.51 -8.86
N ALA A 146 -3.33 -12.29 -9.38
CA ALA A 146 -3.50 -12.04 -10.82
C ALA A 146 -2.44 -12.81 -11.61
N VAL A 147 -2.89 -13.60 -12.59
CA VAL A 147 -2.03 -14.47 -13.40
C VAL A 147 -1.52 -13.66 -14.59
N LEU A 148 -0.48 -12.84 -14.35
CA LEU A 148 0.11 -11.94 -15.34
C LEU A 148 1.61 -12.19 -15.54
N PRO A 149 2.12 -12.18 -16.79
CA PRO A 149 3.54 -12.40 -17.06
C PRO A 149 4.45 -11.22 -16.65
N THR A 150 3.86 -10.13 -16.16
CA THR A 150 4.54 -8.86 -15.86
C THR A 150 5.01 -8.72 -14.41
N GLY A 151 4.93 -9.76 -13.58
CA GLY A 151 5.64 -9.82 -12.30
C GLY A 151 4.78 -9.93 -11.05
N THR A 152 3.46 -10.03 -11.17
CA THR A 152 2.54 -10.16 -10.03
C THR A 152 2.82 -11.40 -9.17
N GLN A 153 3.40 -12.44 -9.78
CA GLN A 153 3.69 -13.71 -9.12
C GLN A 153 5.16 -13.92 -8.73
N ASP A 154 6.03 -12.93 -8.96
CA ASP A 154 7.49 -13.05 -8.78
C ASP A 154 7.87 -13.51 -7.37
N THR A 155 7.27 -12.92 -6.34
CA THR A 155 7.55 -13.26 -4.93
C THR A 155 7.26 -14.75 -4.64
N GLN A 156 6.18 -15.27 -5.20
CA GLN A 156 5.82 -16.69 -5.05
C GLN A 156 6.80 -17.58 -5.83
N ASP A 157 7.21 -17.17 -7.05
CA ASP A 157 8.16 -17.93 -7.87
C ASP A 157 9.53 -18.03 -7.20
N VAL A 158 10.02 -16.95 -6.57
CA VAL A 158 11.27 -16.98 -5.82
C VAL A 158 11.19 -17.95 -4.64
N ILE A 159 10.05 -18.01 -3.93
CA ILE A 159 9.87 -18.92 -2.79
C ILE A 159 9.81 -20.39 -3.25
N ILE A 160 9.14 -20.68 -4.37
CA ILE A 160 8.96 -22.07 -4.83
C ILE A 160 10.20 -22.58 -5.58
N TYR A 161 10.75 -21.77 -6.48
CA TYR A 161 11.76 -22.20 -7.46
C TYR A 161 13.15 -21.61 -7.21
N GLY A 162 13.27 -20.63 -6.31
CA GLY A 162 14.53 -19.93 -6.06
C GLY A 162 14.99 -19.02 -7.20
N ASN A 163 14.09 -18.68 -8.14
CA ASN A 163 14.33 -17.78 -9.25
C ASN A 163 13.00 -17.29 -9.86
N VAL A 164 13.11 -16.38 -10.83
CA VAL A 164 12.01 -15.99 -11.72
C VAL A 164 12.49 -16.23 -13.14
N THR A 165 12.12 -17.37 -13.73
CA THR A 165 12.65 -17.82 -15.04
C THR A 165 11.57 -17.85 -16.11
N GLU A 166 10.53 -18.66 -15.91
CA GLU A 166 9.42 -18.85 -16.84
C GLU A 166 8.08 -18.47 -16.19
N PHE A 167 7.09 -18.11 -17.01
CA PHE A 167 5.79 -17.72 -16.48
C PHE A 167 4.92 -18.96 -16.18
N HIS A 168 4.60 -19.16 -14.90
CA HIS A 168 3.82 -20.30 -14.43
C HIS A 168 2.33 -19.97 -14.29
N TRP A 169 1.55 -20.39 -15.28
CA TRP A 169 0.13 -20.05 -15.41
C TRP A 169 -0.81 -20.76 -14.44
N SER A 170 -0.43 -21.91 -13.87
CA SER A 170 -1.37 -22.76 -13.13
C SER A 170 -1.45 -22.37 -11.65
N PRO A 171 -2.53 -21.70 -11.18
CA PRO A 171 -2.72 -21.40 -9.76
C PRO A 171 -2.88 -22.69 -8.92
N PHE A 172 -3.36 -23.76 -9.53
CA PHE A 172 -3.57 -25.09 -8.97
C PHE A 172 -2.26 -25.83 -8.62
N ILE A 173 -1.28 -25.78 -9.52
CA ILE A 173 0.06 -26.33 -9.24
C ILE A 173 0.73 -25.49 -8.16
N ARG A 174 0.59 -24.17 -8.26
CA ARG A 174 1.18 -23.19 -7.33
C ARG A 174 0.71 -23.37 -5.90
N ILE A 175 -0.61 -23.50 -5.66
CA ILE A 175 -1.13 -23.72 -4.30
C ILE A 175 -0.55 -25.01 -3.69
N THR A 176 -0.43 -26.08 -4.49
CA THR A 176 0.11 -27.35 -4.01
C THR A 176 1.58 -27.19 -3.60
N GLN A 177 2.40 -26.58 -4.45
CA GLN A 177 3.83 -26.35 -4.17
C GLN A 177 4.06 -25.41 -2.97
N LEU A 178 3.27 -24.35 -2.86
CA LEU A 178 3.32 -23.46 -1.70
C LEU A 178 2.88 -24.16 -0.42
N CYS A 179 1.86 -25.00 -0.47
CA CYS A 179 1.41 -25.78 0.69
C CYS A 179 2.41 -26.86 1.11
N ASP A 180 3.11 -27.50 0.16
CA ASP A 180 4.22 -28.39 0.48
C ASP A 180 5.36 -27.64 1.17
N TRP A 181 5.70 -26.44 0.70
CA TRP A 181 6.69 -25.58 1.34
C TRP A 181 6.26 -25.11 2.75
N ALA A 182 4.98 -24.76 2.90
CA ALA A 182 4.39 -24.27 4.15
C ALA A 182 4.50 -25.25 5.32
N GLN A 183 4.56 -26.56 5.04
CA GLN A 183 4.66 -27.61 6.06
C GLN A 183 5.89 -27.43 6.96
N LYS A 184 7.02 -26.97 6.39
CA LYS A 184 8.27 -26.71 7.16
C LYS A 184 8.02 -25.78 8.36
N TYR A 185 7.15 -24.78 8.18
CA TYR A 185 6.91 -23.72 9.16
C TYR A 185 5.57 -23.83 9.88
N ARG A 186 4.77 -24.85 9.56
CA ARG A 186 3.40 -25.04 10.05
C ARG A 186 2.55 -23.80 9.77
N LEU A 187 2.62 -23.33 8.52
CA LEU A 187 1.71 -22.31 8.01
C LEU A 187 0.44 -23.00 7.49
N ASP A 188 -0.69 -22.34 7.70
CA ASP A 188 -2.01 -22.83 7.29
C ASP A 188 -2.32 -22.46 5.82
N GLY A 189 -1.55 -21.54 5.22
CA GLY A 189 -1.82 -21.02 3.89
C GLY A 189 -1.20 -19.65 3.60
N PHE A 190 -1.70 -19.01 2.54
CA PHE A 190 -1.19 -17.75 2.01
C PHE A 190 -2.32 -16.81 1.62
N VAL A 191 -2.22 -15.54 2.00
CA VAL A 191 -3.13 -14.47 1.55
C VAL A 191 -2.54 -13.83 0.29
N ARG A 192 -3.39 -13.51 -0.68
CA ARG A 192 -3.02 -12.80 -1.91
C ARG A 192 -4.24 -12.07 -2.47
N MET A 193 -4.04 -11.22 -3.48
CA MET A 193 -5.10 -10.36 -4.01
C MET A 193 -5.18 -10.43 -5.54
N GLU A 194 -6.40 -10.48 -6.07
CA GLU A 194 -6.72 -10.33 -7.49
C GLU A 194 -7.57 -9.07 -7.69
N PHE A 195 -8.86 -9.23 -8.01
CA PHE A 195 -9.89 -8.19 -7.92
C PHE A 195 -10.44 -8.05 -6.49
N ASP A 196 -10.17 -9.04 -5.63
CA ASP A 196 -10.46 -9.08 -4.21
C ASP A 196 -9.43 -10.00 -3.51
N PHE A 197 -9.44 -10.06 -2.18
CA PHE A 197 -8.54 -10.91 -1.41
C PHE A 197 -8.97 -12.38 -1.42
N GLU A 198 -7.99 -13.27 -1.50
CA GLU A 198 -8.17 -14.72 -1.38
C GLU A 198 -7.07 -15.34 -0.52
N ILE A 199 -7.35 -16.53 -0.02
CA ILE A 199 -6.48 -17.33 0.83
C ILE A 199 -6.28 -18.69 0.16
N MET A 200 -5.05 -19.00 -0.25
CA MET A 200 -4.65 -20.36 -0.56
C MET A 200 -4.50 -21.14 0.76
N TYR A 201 -5.51 -21.90 1.16
CA TYR A 201 -5.54 -22.65 2.42
C TYR A 201 -5.15 -24.10 2.22
N CYS A 202 -4.27 -24.64 3.07
CA CYS A 202 -3.60 -25.91 2.79
C CYS A 202 -4.32 -27.17 3.27
N ASN A 203 -5.14 -27.08 4.34
CA ASN A 203 -5.81 -28.27 4.89
C ASN A 203 -7.13 -27.90 5.59
N PHE A 204 -8.25 -28.05 4.88
CA PHE A 204 -9.58 -27.73 5.39
C PHE A 204 -10.05 -28.58 6.59
N THR A 205 -9.36 -29.68 6.90
CA THR A 205 -9.67 -30.53 8.06
C THR A 205 -9.00 -30.08 9.35
N ASP A 206 -8.09 -29.09 9.29
CA ASP A 206 -7.44 -28.48 10.45
C ASP A 206 -7.73 -26.98 10.47
N GLY A 207 -7.96 -26.42 11.65
CA GLY A 207 -8.18 -24.98 11.84
C GLY A 207 -9.54 -24.45 11.42
N LEU A 208 -10.34 -25.17 10.62
CA LEU A 208 -11.65 -24.73 10.14
C LEU A 208 -12.79 -25.62 10.65
N LYS A 209 -13.97 -25.02 10.78
CA LYS A 209 -15.24 -25.72 10.99
C LYS A 209 -16.25 -25.25 9.95
N LEU A 210 -16.81 -26.18 9.19
CA LEU A 210 -17.92 -25.91 8.29
C LEU A 210 -19.16 -25.51 9.10
N ILE A 211 -19.76 -24.37 8.77
CA ILE A 211 -20.96 -23.84 9.44
C ILE A 211 -22.18 -23.77 8.52
N SER A 212 -21.96 -23.64 7.21
CA SER A 212 -23.04 -23.58 6.21
C SER A 212 -22.58 -24.19 4.89
N ASP A 213 -23.52 -24.83 4.21
CA ASP A 213 -23.39 -25.40 2.87
C ASP A 213 -24.70 -25.10 2.15
N VAL A 214 -24.62 -24.30 1.09
CA VAL A 214 -25.79 -23.83 0.34
C VAL A 214 -25.57 -24.11 -1.14
N ASP A 215 -26.46 -24.91 -1.74
CA ASP A 215 -26.63 -24.98 -3.20
C ASP A 215 -27.19 -23.63 -3.67
N VAL A 216 -26.35 -22.81 -4.30
CA VAL A 216 -26.68 -21.42 -4.61
C VAL A 216 -27.41 -21.29 -5.93
N VAL A 217 -28.28 -20.29 -6.01
CA VAL A 217 -29.00 -19.96 -7.24
C VAL A 217 -27.99 -19.63 -8.35
N PRO A 218 -28.03 -20.33 -9.51
CA PRO A 218 -27.08 -20.10 -10.58
C PRO A 218 -27.33 -18.75 -11.26
N ALA A 219 -26.29 -18.18 -11.86
CA ALA A 219 -26.37 -16.95 -12.67
C ALA A 219 -26.31 -17.22 -14.18
N VAL A 220 -25.96 -18.45 -14.56
CA VAL A 220 -25.59 -18.82 -15.94
C VAL A 220 -26.53 -19.83 -16.56
N PHE A 221 -27.12 -20.67 -15.71
CA PHE A 221 -27.99 -21.77 -16.09
C PHE A 221 -29.45 -21.41 -15.88
N ASP A 222 -30.33 -22.35 -16.21
CA ASP A 222 -31.76 -22.17 -16.03
C ASP A 222 -32.08 -21.96 -14.55
N PRO A 223 -33.08 -21.11 -14.24
CA PRO A 223 -33.55 -20.94 -12.87
C PRO A 223 -33.98 -22.27 -12.25
N PRO A 224 -33.77 -22.46 -10.93
CA PRO A 224 -34.21 -23.67 -10.26
C PRO A 224 -35.74 -23.80 -10.29
N GLU A 225 -36.23 -25.03 -10.11
CA GLU A 225 -37.67 -25.29 -10.06
C GLU A 225 -38.35 -24.41 -8.99
N GLY A 226 -39.45 -23.75 -9.38
CA GLY A 226 -40.18 -22.84 -8.51
C GLY A 226 -39.64 -21.41 -8.45
N TRP A 227 -38.53 -21.08 -9.12
CA TRP A 227 -38.04 -19.70 -9.22
C TRP A 227 -39.01 -18.80 -10.01
N VAL A 228 -39.26 -17.60 -9.49
CA VAL A 228 -40.12 -16.60 -10.14
C VAL A 228 -39.32 -15.31 -10.38
N GLY A 229 -39.30 -14.86 -11.64
CA GLY A 229 -38.60 -13.64 -12.06
C GLY A 229 -37.23 -13.91 -12.69
N SER A 230 -36.47 -12.85 -12.95
CA SER A 230 -35.16 -12.94 -13.59
C SER A 230 -34.06 -13.32 -12.60
N LEU A 231 -33.09 -14.11 -13.04
CA LEU A 231 -31.84 -14.34 -12.31
C LEU A 231 -30.91 -13.13 -12.43
N ARG A 232 -29.90 -13.07 -11.56
CA ARG A 232 -28.80 -12.10 -11.70
C ARG A 232 -28.06 -12.36 -13.02
N PRO A 233 -27.84 -11.35 -13.87
CA PRO A 233 -27.07 -11.54 -15.08
C PRO A 233 -25.57 -11.70 -14.77
N LYS A 234 -24.85 -12.45 -15.61
CA LYS A 234 -23.43 -12.79 -15.40
C LYS A 234 -22.53 -11.58 -15.17
N ASN A 235 -22.78 -10.48 -15.90
CA ASN A 235 -22.02 -9.25 -15.75
C ASN A 235 -22.28 -8.57 -14.39
N LEU A 236 -23.47 -8.70 -13.82
CA LEU A 236 -23.74 -8.20 -12.48
C LEU A 236 -22.99 -9.04 -11.43
N VAL A 237 -22.93 -10.37 -11.59
CA VAL A 237 -22.15 -11.21 -10.66
C VAL A 237 -20.66 -10.86 -10.69
N ALA A 238 -20.07 -10.69 -11.89
CA ALA A 238 -18.69 -10.23 -12.02
C ALA A 238 -18.47 -8.77 -11.59
N TYR A 239 -19.53 -7.94 -11.62
CA TYR A 239 -19.47 -6.58 -11.09
C TYR A 239 -19.39 -6.60 -9.56
N GLU A 240 -20.24 -7.38 -8.90
CA GLU A 240 -20.27 -7.47 -7.43
C GLU A 240 -18.96 -8.02 -6.86
N THR A 241 -18.20 -8.85 -7.59
CA THR A 241 -16.86 -9.25 -7.14
C THR A 241 -15.86 -8.09 -7.13
N ILE A 242 -15.93 -7.20 -8.11
CA ILE A 242 -15.12 -5.96 -8.13
C ILE A 242 -15.56 -5.04 -6.99
N VAL A 243 -16.87 -4.98 -6.72
CA VAL A 243 -17.43 -4.21 -5.61
C VAL A 243 -16.91 -4.71 -4.26
N ALA A 244 -16.88 -6.04 -4.06
CA ALA A 244 -16.37 -6.67 -2.85
C ALA A 244 -14.92 -6.23 -2.55
N GLY A 245 -14.01 -6.37 -3.53
CA GLY A 245 -12.63 -5.90 -3.36
C GLY A 245 -12.54 -4.39 -3.10
N ASN A 246 -13.40 -3.60 -3.75
CA ASN A 246 -13.46 -2.16 -3.54
C ASN A 246 -13.91 -1.72 -2.13
N TRP A 247 -14.55 -2.59 -1.35
CA TRP A 247 -14.82 -2.31 0.08
C TRP A 247 -13.53 -2.09 0.87
N HIS A 248 -12.44 -2.70 0.43
CA HIS A 248 -11.13 -2.68 1.10
C HIS A 248 -10.16 -1.66 0.47
N ASN A 249 -10.67 -0.69 -0.29
CA ASN A 249 -9.84 0.28 -1.01
C ASN A 249 -8.93 1.11 -0.08
N TRP A 250 -9.48 1.56 1.05
CA TRP A 250 -8.81 2.52 1.94
C TRP A 250 -8.46 1.94 3.31
N GLU A 251 -9.32 1.05 3.82
CA GLU A 251 -9.05 0.33 5.06
C GLU A 251 -8.53 -1.08 4.76
N PRO A 252 -7.46 -1.52 5.45
CA PRO A 252 -7.01 -2.89 5.43
C PRO A 252 -8.12 -3.88 5.76
N LEU A 253 -8.12 -4.99 5.03
CA LEU A 253 -9.06 -6.09 5.19
C LEU A 253 -9.31 -6.47 6.66
N ALA A 254 -10.59 -6.49 7.05
CA ALA A 254 -11.00 -6.82 8.41
C ALA A 254 -10.74 -8.30 8.74
N GLY A 255 -10.53 -8.60 10.04
CA GLY A 255 -10.33 -9.99 10.49
C GLY A 255 -8.95 -10.58 10.15
N MET A 256 -8.02 -9.77 9.63
CA MET A 256 -6.63 -10.16 9.39
C MET A 256 -5.65 -9.24 10.12
N HIS A 257 -4.66 -9.83 10.79
CA HIS A 257 -3.67 -9.10 11.56
C HIS A 257 -2.27 -9.27 10.97
N VAL A 258 -1.73 -8.18 10.43
CA VAL A 258 -0.36 -8.12 9.89
C VAL A 258 0.64 -7.95 11.04
N ASP A 259 1.68 -8.79 11.07
CA ASP A 259 2.82 -8.65 11.99
C ASP A 259 3.98 -7.92 11.29
N TYR A 260 4.04 -6.60 11.48
CA TYR A 260 5.08 -5.74 10.89
C TYR A 260 6.49 -6.08 11.37
N SER A 261 6.65 -6.72 12.53
CA SER A 261 7.96 -7.18 13.03
C SER A 261 8.52 -8.36 12.22
N LYS A 262 7.72 -8.88 11.28
CA LYS A 262 7.97 -9.99 10.37
C LYS A 262 7.74 -9.61 8.90
N LEU A 263 7.85 -8.32 8.58
CA LEU A 263 7.78 -7.85 7.20
C LEU A 263 9.14 -8.03 6.51
N ILE A 264 9.16 -8.81 5.42
CA ILE A 264 10.28 -8.86 4.49
C ILE A 264 9.89 -8.06 3.25
N SER A 265 10.79 -7.22 2.78
CA SER A 265 10.58 -6.45 1.56
C SER A 265 11.78 -6.54 0.62
N PHE A 266 11.53 -6.87 -0.64
CA PHE A 266 12.54 -6.88 -1.70
C PHE A 266 13.05 -5.48 -2.05
N TYR A 267 12.42 -4.42 -1.51
CA TYR A 267 12.96 -3.07 -1.57
C TYR A 267 14.08 -2.81 -0.55
N ASP A 268 14.34 -3.72 0.39
CA ASP A 268 15.51 -3.63 1.26
C ASP A 268 16.82 -3.66 0.41
N PRO A 269 17.71 -2.65 0.57
CA PRO A 269 18.98 -2.59 -0.17
C PRO A 269 19.91 -3.78 0.05
N LYS A 270 19.66 -4.64 1.04
CA LYS A 270 20.41 -5.90 1.22
C LYS A 270 20.28 -6.85 0.02
N TYR A 271 19.18 -6.81 -0.72
CA TYR A 271 18.99 -7.59 -1.95
C TYR A 271 19.65 -6.87 -3.15
N ARG A 272 20.98 -6.97 -3.21
CA ARG A 272 21.82 -6.12 -4.07
C ARG A 272 21.59 -6.35 -5.56
N SER A 273 21.25 -7.58 -5.97
CA SER A 273 20.98 -7.88 -7.39
C SER A 273 19.75 -7.15 -7.93
N LEU A 274 18.82 -6.75 -7.05
CA LEU A 274 17.60 -6.04 -7.42
C LEU A 274 17.82 -4.53 -7.60
N VAL A 275 18.90 -3.96 -7.05
CA VAL A 275 19.17 -2.51 -7.12
C VAL A 275 19.34 -2.05 -8.57
N GLU A 276 20.23 -2.69 -9.32
CA GLU A 276 20.51 -2.33 -10.71
C GLU A 276 19.31 -2.62 -11.64
N LEU A 277 18.48 -3.62 -11.30
CA LEU A 277 17.27 -3.94 -12.05
C LEU A 277 16.23 -2.83 -11.89
N ARG A 278 16.01 -2.34 -10.66
CA ARG A 278 15.13 -1.19 -10.40
C ARG A 278 15.58 0.06 -11.13
N ARG A 279 16.89 0.34 -11.13
CA ARG A 279 17.45 1.53 -11.83
C ARG A 279 17.16 1.54 -13.33
N LYS A 280 17.03 0.36 -13.95
CA LYS A 280 16.74 0.22 -15.39
C LYS A 280 15.25 0.25 -15.72
N ALA A 281 14.38 0.11 -14.72
CA ALA A 281 12.94 0.18 -14.91
C ALA A 281 12.53 1.63 -15.24
N SER A 282 11.55 1.79 -16.12
CA SER A 282 11.03 3.12 -16.47
C SER A 282 10.05 3.66 -15.42
N SER A 283 9.46 2.77 -14.63
CA SER A 283 8.46 3.09 -13.61
C SER A 283 8.40 1.99 -12.54
N ARG A 284 7.79 2.30 -11.40
CA ARG A 284 7.60 1.34 -10.30
C ARG A 284 6.82 0.10 -10.71
N SER A 285 5.86 0.21 -11.63
CA SER A 285 5.10 -0.94 -12.14
C SER A 285 5.95 -1.96 -12.92
N GLU A 286 7.17 -1.59 -13.34
CA GLU A 286 8.12 -2.49 -14.00
C GLU A 286 9.14 -3.10 -13.02
N HIS A 287 9.09 -2.73 -11.73
CA HIS A 287 9.90 -3.41 -10.72
C HIS A 287 9.51 -4.89 -10.65
N ARG A 288 10.51 -5.76 -10.74
CA ARG A 288 10.38 -7.22 -10.78
C ARG A 288 11.50 -7.88 -10.01
N LEU A 289 11.33 -9.16 -9.70
CA LEU A 289 12.38 -10.02 -9.11
C LEU A 289 13.09 -10.88 -10.17
N GLN A 290 12.87 -10.59 -11.46
CA GLN A 290 13.52 -11.27 -12.57
C GLN A 290 15.05 -11.12 -12.49
N ASN A 291 15.78 -12.23 -12.57
CA ASN A 291 17.23 -12.30 -12.40
C ASN A 291 17.74 -12.01 -10.97
N ILE A 292 16.91 -12.19 -9.94
CA ILE A 292 17.41 -12.22 -8.56
C ILE A 292 18.56 -13.23 -8.42
N SER A 293 19.64 -12.82 -7.77
CA SER A 293 20.83 -13.66 -7.62
C SER A 293 20.62 -14.78 -6.61
N ALA A 294 21.33 -15.90 -6.77
CA ALA A 294 21.29 -17.00 -5.81
C ALA A 294 21.70 -16.57 -4.38
N SER A 295 22.58 -15.57 -4.25
CA SER A 295 22.95 -15.00 -2.96
C SER A 295 21.78 -14.28 -2.29
N ASP A 296 21.05 -13.47 -3.03
CA ASP A 296 19.90 -12.73 -2.50
C ASP A 296 18.74 -13.67 -2.18
N VAL A 297 18.55 -14.74 -2.97
CA VAL A 297 17.60 -15.81 -2.66
C VAL A 297 17.99 -16.53 -1.36
N HIS A 298 19.27 -16.81 -1.15
CA HIS A 298 19.73 -17.36 0.12
C HIS A 298 19.43 -16.41 1.30
N THR A 299 19.71 -15.11 1.14
CA THR A 299 19.37 -14.09 2.14
C THR A 299 17.86 -14.04 2.42
N LEU A 300 17.01 -14.15 1.40
CA LEU A 300 15.55 -14.24 1.58
C LEU A 300 15.17 -15.45 2.44
N PHE A 301 15.75 -16.62 2.20
CA PHE A 301 15.46 -17.81 2.99
C PHE A 301 15.96 -17.71 4.43
N ASP A 302 17.11 -17.06 4.66
CA ASP A 302 17.59 -16.76 6.02
C ASP A 302 16.61 -15.83 6.75
N ASP A 303 16.08 -14.79 6.06
CA ASP A 303 15.07 -13.89 6.62
C ASP A 303 13.75 -14.63 6.90
N LEU A 304 13.30 -15.49 5.99
CA LEU A 304 12.09 -16.32 6.17
C LEU A 304 12.24 -17.28 7.36
N ASP A 305 13.39 -17.95 7.46
CA ASP A 305 13.72 -18.82 8.59
C ASP A 305 13.70 -18.04 9.90
N ASP A 306 14.30 -16.85 9.95
CA ASP A 306 14.22 -15.95 11.11
C ASP A 306 12.76 -15.61 11.47
N ILE A 307 12.00 -14.94 10.58
CA ILE A 307 10.66 -14.43 10.95
C ILE A 307 9.64 -15.54 11.29
N LEU A 308 9.79 -16.74 10.72
CA LEU A 308 8.86 -17.86 10.90
C LEU A 308 9.21 -18.75 12.09
N THR A 309 10.48 -18.80 12.50
CA THR A 309 10.94 -19.68 13.60
C THR A 309 11.37 -18.93 14.87
N ARG A 310 11.43 -17.59 14.82
CA ARG A 310 11.79 -16.74 15.96
C ARG A 310 10.96 -17.07 17.21
N ALA A 311 11.63 -17.10 18.35
CA ALA A 311 11.00 -17.40 19.63
C ALA A 311 9.89 -16.39 19.96
N PRO A 312 8.78 -16.83 20.59
CA PRO A 312 7.69 -15.93 21.00
C PRO A 312 8.10 -14.81 21.98
N THR A 313 9.28 -14.89 22.58
CA THR A 313 9.87 -13.84 23.43
C THR A 313 10.43 -12.68 22.63
N ASP A 314 10.75 -12.88 21.35
CA ASP A 314 11.44 -11.91 20.50
C ASP A 314 10.47 -11.31 19.47
N ARG A 315 9.23 -11.01 19.90
CA ARG A 315 8.14 -10.45 19.07
C ARG A 315 8.35 -9.01 18.62
N GLY A 316 9.56 -8.47 18.76
CA GLY A 316 9.82 -7.06 18.53
C GLY A 316 9.17 -6.14 19.54
N SER A 317 9.07 -4.86 19.18
CA SER A 317 8.62 -3.79 20.07
C SER A 317 7.10 -3.74 20.29
N ARG A 318 6.32 -4.49 19.48
CA ARG A 318 4.84 -4.38 19.38
C ARG A 318 4.34 -2.97 19.04
N PHE A 319 5.21 -2.14 18.48
CA PHE A 319 4.88 -0.79 18.06
C PHE A 319 3.89 -0.82 16.88
N ASP A 320 2.92 0.09 16.89
CA ASP A 320 1.92 0.22 15.84
C ASP A 320 2.51 0.95 14.62
N TRP A 321 3.33 0.23 13.85
CA TRP A 321 3.94 0.71 12.62
C TRP A 321 2.89 1.16 11.59
N ARG A 322 1.78 0.43 11.48
CA ARG A 322 0.64 0.80 10.62
C ARG A 322 0.09 2.16 11.01
N GLY A 323 -0.25 2.33 12.29
CA GLY A 323 -0.80 3.59 12.81
C GLY A 323 0.13 4.77 12.57
N LEU A 324 1.43 4.57 12.79
CA LEU A 324 2.44 5.61 12.54
C LEU A 324 2.50 6.02 11.06
N MET A 325 2.66 5.05 10.15
CA MET A 325 2.78 5.35 8.72
C MET A 325 1.49 5.95 8.17
N ARG A 326 0.32 5.46 8.61
CA ARG A 326 -0.98 6.03 8.25
C ARG A 326 -1.08 7.49 8.69
N HIS A 327 -0.68 7.80 9.93
CA HIS A 327 -0.70 9.17 10.43
C HIS A 327 0.16 10.12 9.58
N ILE A 328 1.32 9.66 9.12
CA ILE A 328 2.19 10.43 8.23
C ILE A 328 1.50 10.69 6.88
N VAL A 329 0.86 9.67 6.28
CA VAL A 329 0.10 9.84 5.04
C VAL A 329 -1.05 10.84 5.25
N GLU A 330 -1.86 10.70 6.31
CA GLU A 330 -2.95 11.63 6.65
C GLU A 330 -2.44 13.07 6.88
N GLN A 331 -1.24 13.21 7.44
CA GLN A 331 -0.65 14.52 7.67
C GLN A 331 -0.16 15.19 6.37
N PHE A 332 0.39 14.44 5.42
CA PHE A 332 1.10 15.03 4.28
C PHE A 332 0.37 14.90 2.94
N ALA A 333 -0.41 13.85 2.68
CA ALA A 333 -0.92 13.53 1.34
C ALA A 333 -1.70 14.69 0.71
N ASP A 334 -2.75 15.17 1.38
CA ASP A 334 -3.61 16.25 0.87
C ASP A 334 -2.87 17.60 0.83
N ARG A 335 -1.98 17.85 1.80
CA ARG A 335 -1.22 19.11 1.87
C ARG A 335 -0.20 19.20 0.73
N LEU A 336 0.46 18.09 0.39
CA LEU A 336 1.39 18.01 -0.73
C LEU A 336 0.67 18.14 -2.07
N GLN A 337 -0.48 17.46 -2.25
CA GLN A 337 -1.31 17.65 -3.45
C GLN A 337 -1.83 19.08 -3.59
N TYR A 338 -2.29 19.69 -2.50
CA TYR A 338 -2.76 21.06 -2.54
C TYR A 338 -1.62 22.04 -2.85
N LEU A 339 -0.43 21.82 -2.28
CA LEU A 339 0.75 22.60 -2.62
C LEU A 339 1.15 22.41 -4.09
N GLN A 340 1.06 21.19 -4.63
CA GLN A 340 1.25 20.94 -6.07
C GLN A 340 0.23 21.71 -6.90
N HIS A 341 -1.06 21.64 -6.56
CA HIS A 341 -2.10 22.42 -7.25
C HIS A 341 -1.78 23.93 -7.27
N LEU A 342 -1.33 24.50 -6.16
CA LEU A 342 -0.94 25.92 -6.11
C LEU A 342 0.24 26.25 -7.03
N VAL A 343 1.32 25.46 -7.03
CA VAL A 343 2.49 25.75 -7.89
C VAL A 343 2.18 25.58 -9.38
N HIS A 344 1.14 24.83 -9.74
CA HIS A 344 0.62 24.69 -11.11
C HIS A 344 -0.46 25.71 -11.50
N ALA A 345 -0.91 26.57 -10.60
CA ALA A 345 -2.04 27.48 -10.86
C ALA A 345 -1.81 28.46 -12.05
N GLN A 346 -0.56 28.65 -12.49
CA GLN A 346 -0.24 29.44 -13.67
C GLN A 346 -0.35 28.65 -14.99
N ASP A 347 -0.24 27.32 -14.96
CA ASP A 347 -0.34 26.46 -16.15
C ASP A 347 -1.77 26.44 -16.71
N ASP A 348 -2.76 26.48 -15.81
CA ASP A 348 -4.19 26.36 -16.13
C ASP A 348 -4.85 27.68 -16.57
N ARG A 349 -4.08 28.77 -16.74
CA ARG A 349 -4.62 30.05 -17.24
C ARG A 349 -5.02 29.94 -18.71
N ARG A 350 -6.25 29.49 -18.97
CA ARG A 350 -6.92 29.67 -20.25
C ARG A 350 -7.46 31.10 -20.36
N PRO A 351 -7.29 31.79 -21.51
CA PRO A 351 -7.92 33.09 -21.70
C PRO A 351 -9.46 32.95 -21.63
N GLY A 352 -10.08 33.53 -20.59
CA GLY A 352 -11.54 33.66 -20.48
C GLY A 352 -12.28 32.66 -19.58
N GLU A 353 -11.61 31.88 -18.73
CA GLU A 353 -12.28 31.10 -17.66
C GLU A 353 -12.41 31.93 -16.36
N ASP A 354 -13.60 31.91 -15.76
CA ASP A 354 -13.97 32.60 -14.51
C ASP A 354 -13.32 31.92 -13.29
N GLY A 355 -12.00 32.00 -13.17
CA GLY A 355 -11.26 31.69 -11.95
C GLY A 355 -10.86 32.97 -11.21
N GLU A 356 -10.80 32.93 -9.87
CA GLU A 356 -10.15 33.99 -9.08
C GLU A 356 -8.75 34.23 -9.67
N PRO A 357 -8.46 35.42 -10.23
CA PRO A 357 -7.14 35.71 -10.74
C PRO A 357 -6.20 35.75 -9.54
N HIS A 358 -5.47 34.67 -9.26
CA HIS A 358 -4.35 34.75 -8.33
C HIS A 358 -3.30 35.63 -8.98
N ASP A 359 -3.32 36.93 -8.67
CA ASP A 359 -2.15 37.78 -8.85
C ASP A 359 -0.94 37.03 -8.27
N ILE A 360 0.18 37.05 -8.99
CA ILE A 360 1.32 36.16 -8.71
C ILE A 360 1.89 36.40 -7.30
N ALA A 361 1.78 37.62 -6.77
CA ALA A 361 2.15 37.94 -5.40
C ALA A 361 1.24 37.23 -4.38
N SER A 362 -0.07 37.16 -4.65
CA SER A 362 -1.03 36.40 -3.83
C SER A 362 -0.77 34.90 -3.91
N LEU A 363 -0.40 34.39 -5.10
CA LEU A 363 -0.01 33.00 -5.26
C LEU A 363 1.25 32.66 -4.45
N ILE A 364 2.28 33.50 -4.51
CA ILE A 364 3.50 33.37 -3.72
C ILE A 364 3.19 33.34 -2.23
N PHE A 365 2.34 34.25 -1.76
CA PHE A 365 1.89 34.26 -0.37
C PHE A 365 1.23 32.93 0.01
N ASN A 366 0.29 32.44 -0.81
CA ASN A 366 -0.43 31.19 -0.56
C ASN A 366 0.52 29.97 -0.52
N ILE A 367 1.43 29.84 -1.49
CA ILE A 367 2.44 28.77 -1.52
C ILE A 367 3.30 28.82 -0.26
N ARG A 368 3.78 30.02 0.11
CA ARG A 368 4.57 30.23 1.32
C ARG A 368 3.82 29.82 2.58
N GLN A 369 2.54 30.19 2.72
CA GLN A 369 1.72 29.79 3.88
C GLN A 369 1.53 28.28 3.96
N GLN A 370 1.36 27.58 2.83
CA GLN A 370 1.22 26.13 2.83
C GLN A 370 2.51 25.41 3.24
N VAL A 371 3.67 25.87 2.75
CA VAL A 371 4.97 25.34 3.17
C VAL A 371 5.20 25.61 4.67
N LEU A 372 4.91 26.82 5.13
CA LEU A 372 5.02 27.16 6.55
C LEU A 372 4.09 26.31 7.42
N THR A 373 2.87 26.02 6.96
CA THR A 373 1.92 25.16 7.68
C THR A 373 2.49 23.77 7.94
N MET A 374 3.20 23.19 6.98
CA MET A 374 3.84 21.87 7.12
C MET A 374 5.14 21.91 7.93
N LEU A 375 5.92 22.99 7.85
CA LEU A 375 7.22 23.11 8.54
C LEU A 375 7.13 23.71 9.95
N ALA A 376 6.10 24.50 10.26
CA ALA A 376 5.99 25.24 11.52
C ALA A 376 6.22 24.40 12.78
N PRO A 377 5.72 23.14 12.90
CA PRO A 377 5.99 22.29 14.07
C PRO A 377 7.48 22.00 14.31
N TYR A 378 8.31 22.10 13.28
CA TYR A 378 9.73 21.73 13.32
C TYR A 378 10.67 22.94 13.36
N ILE A 379 10.15 24.14 13.15
CA ILE A 379 10.90 25.39 13.20
C ILE A 379 11.05 25.88 14.65
N SER A 380 12.29 26.00 15.12
CA SER A 380 12.61 26.51 16.45
C SER A 380 12.72 28.02 16.47
N ARG A 381 11.96 28.69 17.35
CA ARG A 381 12.17 30.13 17.62
C ARG A 381 13.59 30.46 18.07
N ARG A 382 14.23 29.54 18.83
CA ARG A 382 15.61 29.72 19.31
C ARG A 382 16.63 29.71 18.17
N SER A 383 16.36 29.00 17.07
CA SER A 383 17.26 28.92 15.93
C SER A 383 17.37 30.25 15.15
N PHE A 384 16.48 31.22 15.39
CA PHE A 384 16.58 32.56 14.78
C PHE A 384 17.44 33.53 15.60
N ALA A 385 17.56 33.32 16.92
CA ALA A 385 18.36 34.20 17.79
C ALA A 385 19.84 34.22 17.42
N THR A 386 20.30 33.19 16.71
CA THR A 386 21.68 32.99 16.25
C THR A 386 21.91 33.42 14.80
N LEU A 387 20.91 33.95 14.09
CA LEU A 387 21.02 34.30 12.66
C LEU A 387 21.38 35.79 12.47
N PRO A 388 22.53 36.12 11.86
CA PRO A 388 22.88 37.50 11.54
C PRO A 388 21.88 38.09 10.55
N GLY A 389 21.25 39.23 10.91
CA GLY A 389 20.30 39.92 10.03
C GLY A 389 19.05 39.13 9.66
N GLY A 390 18.77 38.02 10.35
CA GLY A 390 17.62 37.16 10.08
C GLY A 390 17.74 36.29 8.82
N ALA A 391 18.91 36.25 8.17
CA ALA A 391 19.15 35.41 7.01
C ALA A 391 19.36 33.93 7.40
N LEU A 392 18.65 33.02 6.74
CA LEU A 392 18.77 31.58 6.97
C LEU A 392 20.11 31.05 6.41
N ASN A 393 20.73 30.10 7.12
CA ASN A 393 21.99 29.45 6.73
C ASN A 393 21.88 27.92 6.78
N ASP A 394 22.92 27.22 6.31
CA ASP A 394 22.96 25.75 6.25
C ASP A 394 22.66 25.09 7.60
N THR A 395 23.19 25.63 8.70
CA THR A 395 22.91 25.12 10.05
C THR A 395 21.42 25.19 10.41
N TRP A 396 20.71 26.25 10.01
CA TRP A 396 19.27 26.37 10.25
C TRP A 396 18.48 25.33 9.43
N TYR A 397 18.87 25.13 8.17
CA TYR A 397 18.23 24.13 7.29
C TYR A 397 18.41 22.72 7.85
N GLU A 398 19.65 22.34 8.19
CA GLU A 398 19.99 21.04 8.77
C GLU A 398 19.21 20.75 10.06
N GLN A 399 19.14 21.72 10.98
CA GLN A 399 18.43 21.55 12.25
C GLN A 399 16.91 21.40 12.05
N THR A 400 16.33 22.13 11.11
CA THR A 400 14.89 22.07 10.82
C THR A 400 14.54 20.74 10.16
N ILE A 401 15.34 20.30 9.18
CA ILE A 401 15.18 18.99 8.53
C ILE A 401 15.33 17.87 9.56
N ALA A 402 16.37 17.89 10.40
CA ALA A 402 16.60 16.84 11.40
C ALA A 402 15.42 16.67 12.38
N ARG A 403 14.81 17.78 12.84
CA ARG A 403 13.61 17.76 13.69
C ARG A 403 12.41 17.18 12.96
N CYS A 404 12.23 17.54 11.70
CA CYS A 404 11.13 17.09 10.85
C CYS A 404 11.25 15.59 10.53
N THR A 405 12.43 15.14 10.08
CA THR A 405 12.76 13.74 9.77
C THR A 405 12.49 12.79 10.94
N SER A 406 12.91 13.19 12.14
CA SER A 406 12.87 12.31 13.33
C SER A 406 11.68 12.55 14.25
N ALA A 407 10.73 13.42 13.86
CA ALA A 407 9.61 13.85 14.69
C ALA A 407 8.80 12.68 15.28
N HIS A 408 8.67 11.61 14.49
CA HIS A 408 7.86 10.45 14.82
C HIS A 408 8.67 9.25 15.33
N THR A 409 9.99 9.30 15.28
CA THR A 409 10.86 8.13 15.50
C THR A 409 11.91 8.34 16.57
N ALA A 410 12.26 9.60 16.90
CA ALA A 410 13.31 9.93 17.86
C ALA A 410 13.08 9.37 19.28
N HIS A 411 11.82 9.14 19.64
CA HIS A 411 11.41 8.64 20.96
C HIS A 411 11.35 7.11 21.04
N LEU A 412 11.53 6.40 19.93
CA LEU A 412 11.38 4.95 19.88
C LEU A 412 12.57 4.24 20.52
N ASN A 413 12.30 3.23 21.35
CA ASN A 413 13.34 2.41 21.95
C ASN A 413 13.79 1.31 20.97
N THR A 414 14.86 1.59 20.22
CA THR A 414 15.38 0.68 19.19
C THR A 414 16.06 -0.57 19.75
N THR A 415 16.29 -0.68 21.07
CA THR A 415 16.93 -1.89 21.65
C THR A 415 16.06 -3.13 21.59
N GLN A 416 14.75 -2.96 21.40
CA GLN A 416 13.76 -4.04 21.30
C GLN A 416 13.35 -4.33 19.85
N PHE A 417 13.96 -3.65 18.88
CA PHE A 417 13.56 -3.76 17.49
C PHE A 417 14.07 -5.07 16.89
N THR A 418 13.20 -5.71 16.10
CA THR A 418 13.64 -6.75 15.17
C THR A 418 14.43 -6.11 14.02
N PRO A 419 15.21 -6.90 13.25
CA PRO A 419 15.82 -6.39 12.02
C PRO A 419 14.81 -5.71 11.09
N GLN A 420 13.59 -6.25 10.98
CA GLN A 420 12.52 -5.72 10.14
C GLN A 420 12.00 -4.36 10.67
N GLU A 421 11.92 -4.18 11.99
CA GLU A 421 11.54 -2.89 12.59
C GLU A 421 12.60 -1.81 12.38
N HIS A 422 13.88 -2.18 12.32
CA HIS A 422 14.94 -1.25 11.92
C HIS A 422 14.79 -0.78 10.47
N VAL A 423 14.41 -1.68 9.56
CA VAL A 423 14.12 -1.35 8.16
C VAL A 423 12.91 -0.40 8.08
N LEU A 424 11.83 -0.70 8.81
CA LEU A 424 10.64 0.17 8.87
C LEU A 424 10.95 1.56 9.43
N LYS A 425 11.74 1.65 10.51
CA LYS A 425 12.20 2.94 11.04
C LYS A 425 12.96 3.75 9.98
N SER A 426 13.87 3.09 9.28
CA SER A 426 14.70 3.72 8.25
C SER A 426 13.86 4.19 7.07
N ALA A 427 12.87 3.40 6.65
CA ALA A 427 11.92 3.75 5.59
C ALA A 427 11.08 4.99 5.95
N VAL A 428 10.59 5.06 7.19
CA VAL A 428 9.87 6.23 7.71
C VAL A 428 10.76 7.47 7.70
N GLU A 429 11.98 7.37 8.22
CA GLU A 429 12.89 8.51 8.31
C GLU A 429 13.38 8.96 6.93
N GLU A 430 13.66 8.06 6.00
CA GLU A 430 14.05 8.43 4.63
C GLU A 430 12.90 9.13 3.88
N THR A 431 11.68 8.62 4.01
CA THR A 431 10.49 9.25 3.39
C THR A 431 10.22 10.64 3.97
N LEU A 432 10.23 10.76 5.30
CA LEU A 432 10.05 12.05 5.96
C LEU A 432 11.20 13.00 5.65
N HIS A 433 12.45 12.52 5.62
CA HIS A 433 13.60 13.34 5.24
C HIS A 433 13.39 14.00 3.88
N GLU A 434 12.94 13.26 2.88
CA GLU A 434 12.77 13.82 1.55
C GLU A 434 11.59 14.81 1.44
N ILE A 435 10.48 14.52 2.14
CA ILE A 435 9.37 15.48 2.28
C ILE A 435 9.88 16.78 2.92
N CYS A 436 10.55 16.67 4.07
CA CYS A 436 11.06 17.81 4.84
C CYS A 436 12.12 18.59 4.06
N ARG A 437 13.01 17.90 3.36
CA ARG A 437 14.06 18.50 2.52
C ARG A 437 13.46 19.31 1.39
N THR A 438 12.49 18.77 0.67
CA THR A 438 11.78 19.47 -0.42
C THR A 438 11.06 20.72 0.12
N LEU A 439 10.36 20.61 1.24
CA LEU A 439 9.71 21.76 1.87
C LEU A 439 10.71 22.84 2.27
N VAL A 440 11.87 22.46 2.81
CA VAL A 440 12.94 23.40 3.20
C VAL A 440 13.63 24.01 1.98
N LEU A 441 13.80 23.27 0.88
CA LEU A 441 14.28 23.79 -0.39
C LEU A 441 13.39 24.90 -0.95
N ILE A 442 12.07 24.70 -0.90
CA ILE A 442 11.08 25.73 -1.25
C ILE A 442 11.16 26.90 -0.27
N TRP A 443 11.22 26.60 1.04
CA TRP A 443 11.28 27.61 2.09
C TRP A 443 12.50 28.52 2.00
N ARG A 444 13.65 28.01 1.53
CA ARG A 444 14.88 28.78 1.31
C ARG A 444 14.64 30.08 0.56
N THR A 445 13.83 30.04 -0.51
CA THR A 445 13.49 31.24 -1.29
C THR A 445 12.14 31.83 -0.91
N ALA A 446 11.19 31.01 -0.41
CA ALA A 446 9.90 31.50 0.07
C ALA A 446 10.01 32.36 1.35
N TYR A 447 11.09 32.22 2.13
CA TYR A 447 11.27 32.97 3.37
C TYR A 447 11.27 34.49 3.16
N THR A 448 11.83 34.97 2.04
CA THR A 448 11.91 36.41 1.68
C THR A 448 11.14 36.78 0.42
N SER A 449 10.36 35.86 -0.16
CA SER A 449 9.75 36.02 -1.50
C SER A 449 8.73 37.16 -1.60
N GLU A 450 8.05 37.49 -0.49
CA GLU A 450 7.05 38.57 -0.45
C GLU A 450 7.65 39.97 -0.68
N SER A 451 8.97 40.12 -0.53
CA SER A 451 9.67 41.37 -0.83
C SER A 451 9.99 41.58 -2.31
N ILE A 452 9.79 40.55 -3.14
CA ILE A 452 10.10 40.57 -4.58
C ILE A 452 8.91 41.17 -5.33
N ILE A 453 9.16 42.18 -6.16
CA ILE A 453 8.13 42.92 -6.91
C ILE A 453 8.22 42.63 -8.42
N SER A 454 9.36 42.17 -8.91
CA SER A 454 9.54 41.85 -10.34
C SER A 454 8.76 40.61 -10.72
N PHE A 455 7.87 40.74 -11.72
CA PHE A 455 7.07 39.63 -12.23
C PHE A 455 7.92 38.45 -12.70
N ASP A 456 8.98 38.71 -13.48
CA ASP A 456 9.86 37.64 -14.00
C ASP A 456 10.55 36.87 -12.87
N GLN A 457 10.96 37.57 -11.81
CA GLN A 457 11.56 36.93 -10.63
C GLN A 457 10.53 36.12 -9.83
N GLN A 458 9.32 36.66 -9.68
CA GLN A 458 8.21 35.95 -9.03
C GLN A 458 7.82 34.69 -9.81
N LEU A 459 7.81 34.75 -11.14
CA LEU A 459 7.54 33.60 -12.00
C LEU A 459 8.62 32.54 -11.86
N GLY A 460 9.90 32.94 -11.91
CA GLY A 460 11.01 32.01 -11.71
C GLY A 460 11.01 31.31 -10.35
N LEU A 461 10.50 31.95 -9.29
CA LEU A 461 10.29 31.29 -8.00
C LEU A 461 9.24 30.19 -8.08
N VAL A 462 8.08 30.49 -8.67
CA VAL A 462 6.99 29.52 -8.81
C VAL A 462 7.42 28.34 -9.68
N GLU A 463 8.13 28.58 -10.78
CA GLU A 463 8.68 27.52 -11.64
C GLU A 463 9.69 26.63 -10.89
N GLY A 464 10.56 27.22 -10.07
CA GLY A 464 11.48 26.46 -9.22
C GLY A 464 10.76 25.60 -8.17
N TRP A 465 9.74 26.15 -7.51
CA TRP A 465 8.94 25.40 -6.53
C TRP A 465 8.11 24.30 -7.17
N LYS A 466 7.57 24.56 -8.36
CA LYS A 466 6.90 23.56 -9.19
C LYS A 466 7.81 22.37 -9.48
N SER A 467 9.04 22.61 -9.93
CA SER A 467 10.01 21.54 -10.20
C SER A 467 10.31 20.70 -8.94
N GLU A 468 10.43 21.31 -7.77
CA GLU A 468 10.67 20.58 -6.52
C GLU A 468 9.46 19.75 -6.08
N MET A 469 8.25 20.29 -6.23
CA MET A 469 7.01 19.58 -5.92
C MET A 469 6.76 18.42 -6.88
N ASP A 470 6.91 18.63 -8.18
CA ASP A 470 6.76 17.56 -9.18
C ASP A 470 7.75 16.42 -8.94
N ARG A 471 9.00 16.76 -8.59
CA ARG A 471 10.00 15.76 -8.23
C ARG A 471 9.59 14.98 -6.99
N LEU A 472 9.11 15.64 -5.94
CA LEU A 472 8.67 14.95 -4.70
C LEU A 472 7.43 14.08 -4.93
N ILE A 473 6.41 14.58 -5.64
CA ILE A 473 5.18 13.83 -5.93
C ILE A 473 5.51 12.59 -6.77
N ASN A 474 6.35 12.72 -7.80
CA ASN A 474 6.79 11.59 -8.60
C ASN A 474 7.67 10.61 -7.81
N TRP A 475 8.48 11.09 -6.86
CA TRP A 475 9.30 10.23 -6.01
C TRP A 475 8.47 9.46 -4.98
N LEU A 476 7.46 10.09 -4.37
CA LEU A 476 6.59 9.43 -3.40
C LEU A 476 5.63 8.43 -4.07
N ASP A 477 5.06 8.80 -5.23
CA ASP A 477 4.16 7.96 -6.05
C ASP A 477 3.07 7.24 -5.22
N TRP A 478 2.46 7.98 -4.28
CA TRP A 478 1.46 7.45 -3.37
C TRP A 478 0.15 7.15 -4.10
N ALA A 479 -0.36 5.93 -3.93
CA ALA A 479 -1.58 5.47 -4.58
C ALA A 479 -2.84 6.25 -4.13
N VAL A 480 -2.82 6.88 -2.95
CA VAL A 480 -3.93 7.73 -2.45
C VAL A 480 -4.23 8.92 -3.36
N TRP A 481 -3.24 9.36 -4.14
CA TRP A 481 -3.39 10.46 -5.08
C TRP A 481 -4.06 10.05 -6.39
N GLN A 482 -4.10 8.75 -6.66
CA GLN A 482 -4.73 8.20 -7.85
C GLN A 482 -6.21 8.07 -7.54
N GLN A 483 -7.00 9.02 -8.01
CA GLN A 483 -8.45 9.05 -7.82
C GLN A 483 -9.14 9.44 -9.14
N CYS A 484 -10.43 9.16 -9.24
CA CYS A 484 -11.23 9.64 -10.36
C CYS A 484 -11.43 11.14 -10.22
N SER A 485 -10.97 11.90 -11.22
CA SER A 485 -11.16 13.34 -11.31
C SER A 485 -11.81 13.69 -12.65
N PRO A 486 -13.00 14.32 -12.65
CA PRO A 486 -13.84 14.63 -11.48
C PRO A 486 -14.35 13.36 -10.77
N ALA A 487 -14.85 13.53 -9.54
CA ALA A 487 -15.47 12.44 -8.79
C ALA A 487 -16.64 11.81 -9.56
N CYS A 488 -16.83 10.50 -9.41
CA CYS A 488 -17.86 9.76 -10.10
C CYS A 488 -19.28 10.16 -9.64
N SER A 489 -20.25 10.09 -10.56
CA SER A 489 -21.67 10.27 -10.23
C SER A 489 -22.23 9.09 -9.43
N GLU A 490 -23.43 9.23 -8.86
CA GLU A 490 -24.04 8.23 -7.97
C GLU A 490 -24.18 6.84 -8.60
N ASP A 491 -24.48 6.77 -9.91
CA ASP A 491 -24.59 5.53 -10.70
C ASP A 491 -23.24 4.96 -11.16
N HIS A 492 -22.13 5.56 -10.74
CA HIS A 492 -20.80 5.10 -11.04
C HIS A 492 -20.01 4.88 -9.75
N MET A 493 -18.98 4.05 -9.84
CA MET A 493 -17.95 3.94 -8.81
C MET A 493 -16.59 4.23 -9.41
N CYS A 494 -15.71 4.82 -8.63
CA CYS A 494 -14.33 4.96 -9.02
C CYS A 494 -13.63 3.62 -8.83
N SER A 495 -12.97 3.12 -9.89
CA SER A 495 -12.25 1.85 -9.87
C SER A 495 -10.89 2.01 -10.55
N VAL A 496 -9.86 1.40 -9.97
CA VAL A 496 -8.60 1.12 -10.68
C VAL A 496 -8.85 -0.07 -11.60
N PRO A 497 -8.30 -0.09 -12.84
CA PRO A 497 -8.36 -1.27 -13.70
C PRO A 497 -7.80 -2.54 -13.04
N GLN A 498 -8.47 -3.68 -13.22
CA GLN A 498 -8.16 -4.95 -12.55
C GLN A 498 -8.16 -6.14 -13.52
N TRP A 499 -7.39 -7.17 -13.21
CA TRP A 499 -7.47 -8.47 -13.88
C TRP A 499 -8.50 -9.35 -13.15
N PRO A 500 -9.30 -10.19 -13.84
CA PRO A 500 -9.36 -10.39 -15.28
C PRO A 500 -10.49 -9.58 -15.93
N PHE A 501 -11.23 -8.80 -15.14
CA PHE A 501 -12.53 -8.27 -15.53
C PHE A 501 -12.47 -6.85 -16.11
N ASP A 502 -11.58 -6.00 -15.60
CA ASP A 502 -11.68 -4.56 -15.80
C ASP A 502 -10.39 -3.92 -16.34
N GLY A 503 -10.03 -4.25 -17.59
CA GLY A 503 -9.06 -3.46 -18.37
C GLY A 503 -7.58 -3.72 -18.10
N ILE A 504 -7.25 -4.74 -17.30
CA ILE A 504 -5.91 -5.36 -17.29
C ILE A 504 -6.03 -6.75 -17.93
N LEU A 505 -5.32 -6.99 -19.03
CA LEU A 505 -5.33 -8.27 -19.73
C LEU A 505 -3.97 -8.97 -19.63
N ASN A 506 -2.89 -8.25 -19.93
CA ASN A 506 -1.53 -8.79 -19.92
C ASN A 506 -0.61 -8.10 -18.92
N GLY A 507 -1.09 -7.09 -18.20
CA GLY A 507 -0.37 -6.40 -17.13
C GLY A 507 0.46 -5.21 -17.59
N THR A 508 0.49 -4.92 -18.90
CA THR A 508 1.18 -3.75 -19.49
C THR A 508 0.31 -2.50 -19.52
N GLU A 509 -0.98 -2.64 -19.23
CA GLU A 509 -1.94 -1.54 -19.25
C GLU A 509 -1.74 -0.60 -18.04
N ARG A 510 -2.01 0.69 -18.24
CA ARG A 510 -1.93 1.69 -17.17
C ARG A 510 -3.05 1.50 -16.16
N SER A 511 -2.72 1.63 -14.87
CA SER A 511 -3.66 1.59 -13.74
C SER A 511 -4.44 2.89 -13.55
N THR A 512 -4.87 3.57 -14.63
CA THR A 512 -5.55 4.87 -14.50
C THR A 512 -6.96 4.69 -13.95
N PRO A 513 -7.30 5.29 -12.78
CA PRO A 513 -8.64 5.20 -12.20
C PRO A 513 -9.71 5.73 -13.16
N ARG A 514 -10.86 5.05 -13.21
CA ARG A 514 -12.00 5.46 -14.03
C ARG A 514 -13.33 5.19 -13.35
N CYS A 515 -14.32 5.99 -13.72
CA CYS A 515 -15.69 5.76 -13.30
C CYS A 515 -16.30 4.60 -14.10
N ILE A 516 -16.69 3.53 -13.42
CA ILE A 516 -17.42 2.39 -14.01
C ILE A 516 -18.89 2.39 -13.55
N SER A 517 -19.82 2.07 -14.46
CA SER A 517 -21.27 2.16 -14.18
C SER A 517 -21.77 1.01 -13.30
N LYS A 518 -22.47 1.32 -12.21
CA LYS A 518 -23.16 0.33 -11.36
C LYS A 518 -24.26 -0.45 -12.06
N LEU A 519 -24.83 0.13 -13.11
CA LEU A 519 -26.03 -0.40 -13.79
C LEU A 519 -25.71 -1.07 -15.12
N HIS A 520 -24.67 -0.60 -15.79
CA HIS A 520 -24.38 -0.97 -17.18
C HIS A 520 -22.96 -1.46 -17.40
N TRP A 521 -22.21 -1.74 -16.32
CA TRP A 521 -20.87 -2.29 -16.47
C TRP A 521 -20.90 -3.60 -17.25
N LYS A 522 -19.93 -3.69 -18.15
CA LYS A 522 -19.61 -4.88 -18.92
C LYS A 522 -18.12 -5.11 -18.74
N PRO A 523 -17.70 -6.35 -18.50
CA PRO A 523 -16.28 -6.64 -18.42
C PRO A 523 -15.63 -6.31 -19.77
N ASN A 524 -14.51 -5.60 -19.73
CA ASN A 524 -13.78 -5.26 -20.93
C ASN A 524 -13.07 -6.52 -21.43
N ASN A 525 -13.42 -6.98 -22.64
CA ASN A 525 -12.79 -8.11 -23.34
C ASN A 525 -12.84 -9.49 -22.63
N TRP A 526 -13.65 -9.66 -21.57
CA TRP A 526 -13.90 -10.99 -21.01
C TRP A 526 -14.88 -11.76 -21.91
N ARG A 527 -14.38 -12.80 -22.58
CA ARG A 527 -15.23 -13.80 -23.24
C ARG A 527 -15.40 -14.97 -22.28
N PRO A 528 -16.58 -15.18 -21.67
CA PRO A 528 -16.88 -16.47 -21.08
C PRO A 528 -16.90 -17.47 -22.23
N SER A 529 -15.86 -18.29 -22.40
CA SER A 529 -16.02 -19.43 -23.31
C SER A 529 -17.15 -20.29 -22.74
N ALA A 530 -17.94 -20.89 -23.62
CA ALA A 530 -19.06 -21.76 -23.24
C ALA A 530 -18.62 -23.05 -22.50
N THR A 531 -17.31 -23.21 -22.29
CA THR A 531 -16.66 -24.24 -21.47
C THR A 531 -15.99 -23.52 -20.30
N ALA A 532 -16.56 -23.55 -19.10
CA ALA A 532 -16.03 -22.79 -17.95
C ALA A 532 -14.59 -23.16 -17.54
N GLY A 533 -13.99 -24.19 -18.16
CA GLY A 533 -12.58 -24.53 -18.04
C GLY A 533 -11.64 -23.88 -19.06
N ASP A 534 -12.14 -23.24 -20.12
CA ASP A 534 -11.28 -22.51 -21.07
C ASP A 534 -11.36 -21.00 -20.89
N GLY A 535 -12.46 -20.40 -20.42
CA GLY A 535 -12.64 -18.93 -20.48
C GLY A 535 -11.68 -18.13 -19.59
N MET A 536 -11.30 -18.70 -18.44
CA MET A 536 -10.28 -18.14 -17.54
C MET A 536 -8.85 -18.47 -18.01
N TYR A 537 -8.72 -19.39 -18.98
CA TYR A 537 -7.46 -19.94 -19.51
C TYR A 537 -7.27 -19.71 -21.04
N SER A 538 -8.20 -19.02 -21.72
CA SER A 538 -8.31 -18.89 -23.19
C SER A 538 -7.92 -17.49 -23.68
N LEU A 539 -7.41 -16.61 -22.81
CA LEU A 539 -6.76 -15.38 -23.27
C LEU A 539 -5.38 -15.63 -23.93
N GLY A 540 -4.94 -16.89 -24.00
CA GLY A 540 -3.75 -17.34 -24.74
C GLY A 540 -4.05 -17.94 -26.11
N GLY A 541 -4.97 -17.34 -26.88
CA GLY A 541 -5.21 -17.74 -28.27
C GLY A 541 -4.25 -17.05 -29.25
N GLN A 542 -3.20 -17.78 -29.65
CA GLN A 542 -2.36 -17.53 -30.84
C GLN A 542 -1.50 -16.26 -30.87
N HIS A 543 -0.27 -16.34 -30.34
CA HIS A 543 0.90 -15.93 -31.11
C HIS A 543 2.10 -16.80 -30.72
N GLN A 544 2.38 -17.80 -31.56
CA GLN A 544 3.73 -18.31 -31.73
C GLN A 544 4.58 -17.15 -32.26
N ILE A 545 5.58 -16.71 -31.49
CA ILE A 545 6.91 -16.35 -31.98
C ILE A 545 7.92 -16.88 -30.98
#